data_AF-A0A9D2GG41-F1
#
_entry.id   AF-A0A9D2GG41-F1
#
_cell.length_a   1.000
_cell.length_b   1.000
_cell.length_c   1.000
_cell.angle_alpha   90.00
_cell.angle_beta   90.00
_cell.angle_gamma   90.00
#
_symmetry.space_group_name_H-M   'P 1'
#
loop_
_entity.id
_entity.type
_entity.pdbx_description
1 polymer ?
#
loop_
_entity_poly.entity_id
_entity_poly.type
_entity_poly.pdbx_seq_one_letter_code
_entity_poly.pdbx_strand_id
1 'polypeptide(L)'
;MKKVVKFGGSSLASAKQFKKVADIIRADKGRRYVVPSAPGKRNDKDEKVTDLLYQCYDAASQGKSYKRILDKIRERYEEIIDGLHLNVNLDHEFQ
;
A
#
# COMPACT_ATOMS: atom_id res chain seq x y z
N MET A 1 -23.77 -13.77 -10.51
CA MET A 1 -22.48 -14.01 -11.19
C MET A 1 -21.35 -13.47 -10.33
N LYS A 2 -20.27 -14.24 -10.11
CA LYS A 2 -19.07 -13.76 -9.39
C LYS A 2 -18.22 -12.93 -10.34
N LYS A 3 -17.72 -11.79 -9.88
CA LYS A 3 -16.89 -10.83 -10.60
C LYS A 3 -15.56 -10.65 -9.89
N VAL A 4 -14.53 -10.40 -10.69
CA VAL A 4 -13.18 -10.05 -10.24
C VAL A 4 -12.96 -8.57 -10.54
N VAL A 5 -12.32 -7.85 -9.62
CA VAL A 5 -11.89 -6.46 -9.82
C VAL A 5 -10.42 -6.31 -9.46
N LYS A 6 -9.74 -5.41 -10.17
CA LYS A 6 -8.34 -5.05 -9.92
C LYS A 6 -8.24 -3.56 -9.65
N PHE A 7 -7.47 -3.18 -8.63
CA PHE A 7 -7.17 -1.78 -8.34
C PHE A 7 -5.67 -1.51 -8.49
N GLY A 8 -5.33 -0.52 -9.31
CA GLY A 8 -3.94 -0.09 -9.50
C GLY A 8 -3.40 0.66 -8.30
N GLY A 9 -2.07 0.90 -8.28
CA GLY A 9 -1.43 1.54 -7.13
C GLY A 9 -1.99 2.93 -6.82
N SER A 10 -2.31 3.74 -7.83
CA SER A 10 -2.91 5.07 -7.62
C SER A 10 -4.28 5.01 -6.91
N SER A 11 -5.06 3.95 -7.15
CA SER A 11 -6.33 3.70 -6.46
C SER A 11 -6.15 3.26 -5.01
N LEU A 12 -4.92 2.96 -4.59
CA LEU A 12 -4.56 2.48 -3.27
C LEU A 12 -3.46 3.36 -2.64
N ALA A 13 -3.30 4.60 -3.12
CA ALA A 13 -2.21 5.48 -2.70
C ALA A 13 -2.40 6.12 -1.31
N SER A 14 -3.63 6.13 -0.78
CA SER A 14 -3.97 6.74 0.51
C SER A 14 -5.28 6.22 1.07
N ALA A 15 -5.52 6.43 2.37
CA ALA A 15 -6.79 6.09 3.04
C ALA A 15 -8.03 6.62 2.31
N LYS A 16 -7.97 7.85 1.78
CA LYS A 16 -9.06 8.43 0.98
C LYS A 16 -9.38 7.61 -0.27
N GLN A 17 -8.37 7.09 -0.95
CA GLN A 17 -8.56 6.25 -2.13
C GLN A 17 -9.08 4.87 -1.75
N PHE A 18 -8.61 4.29 -0.64
CA PHE A 18 -9.15 3.04 -0.10
C PHE A 18 -10.66 3.13 0.20
N LYS A 19 -11.14 4.25 0.77
CA LYS A 19 -12.58 4.47 1.00
C LYS A 19 -13.36 4.39 -0.33
N LYS A 20 -12.89 5.08 -1.38
CA LYS A 20 -13.50 5.01 -2.72
C LYS A 20 -13.49 3.60 -3.31
N VAL A 21 -12.38 2.88 -3.16
CA VAL A 21 -12.26 1.49 -3.62
C VAL A 21 -13.27 0.59 -2.91
N ALA A 22 -13.44 0.78 -1.59
CA ALA A 22 -14.40 0.01 -0.81
C ALA A 22 -15.85 0.31 -1.23
N ASP A 23 -16.17 1.56 -1.56
CA ASP A 23 -17.49 1.94 -2.10
C ASP A 23 -17.75 1.29 -3.46
N ILE A 24 -16.76 1.29 -4.35
CA ILE A 24 -16.83 0.59 -5.65
C ILE A 24 -17.07 -0.91 -5.43
N ILE A 25 -16.35 -1.56 -4.52
CA ILE A 25 -16.54 -2.99 -4.26
C ILE A 25 -17.97 -3.25 -3.75
N ARG A 26 -18.44 -2.46 -2.78
CA ARG A 26 -19.76 -2.65 -2.14
C ARG A 26 -20.94 -2.30 -3.03
N ALA A 27 -20.75 -1.45 -4.04
CA ALA A 27 -21.80 -1.09 -5.00
C ALA A 27 -22.29 -2.25 -5.88
N ASP A 28 -21.56 -3.36 -5.95
CA ASP A 28 -21.98 -4.55 -6.69
C ASP A 28 -21.62 -5.83 -5.91
N LYS A 29 -22.65 -6.50 -5.37
CA LYS A 29 -22.51 -7.76 -4.60
C LYS A 29 -21.82 -8.88 -5.39
N GLY A 30 -21.76 -8.79 -6.72
CA GLY A 30 -21.03 -9.71 -7.59
C GLY A 30 -19.52 -9.58 -7.48
N ARG A 31 -18.96 -8.43 -7.05
CA ARG A 31 -17.52 -8.19 -6.89
C ARG A 31 -17.00 -8.94 -5.65
N ARG A 32 -16.62 -10.20 -5.86
CA ARG A 32 -16.24 -11.13 -4.78
C ARG A 32 -14.73 -11.35 -4.67
N TYR A 33 -13.97 -11.04 -5.71
CA TYR A 33 -12.52 -11.20 -5.73
C TYR A 33 -11.87 -9.86 -6.07
N VAL A 34 -10.92 -9.44 -5.23
CA VAL A 34 -10.24 -8.15 -5.33
C VAL A 34 -8.74 -8.40 -5.46
N VAL A 35 -8.13 -7.88 -6.52
CA VAL A 35 -6.68 -7.94 -6.74
C VAL A 35 -6.09 -6.55 -6.52
N PRO A 36 -5.41 -6.30 -5.40
CA PRO A 36 -4.72 -5.04 -5.15
C PRO A 36 -3.33 -5.00 -5.81
N SER A 37 -2.85 -3.80 -6.08
CA SER A 37 -1.42 -3.52 -6.25
C SER A 37 -0.87 -2.88 -4.98
N ALA A 38 0.46 -2.73 -4.87
CA ALA A 38 1.07 -1.95 -3.80
C ALA A 38 0.62 -0.48 -3.85
N PRO A 39 0.65 0.27 -2.72
CA PRO A 39 0.34 1.69 -2.70
C PRO A 39 1.17 2.48 -3.72
N GLY A 40 0.47 3.20 -4.61
CA GLY A 40 1.09 4.06 -5.61
C GLY A 40 1.45 5.44 -5.05
N LYS A 41 1.97 6.28 -5.96
CA LYS A 41 2.27 7.68 -5.67
C LYS A 41 1.00 8.47 -5.32
N ARG A 42 1.08 9.32 -4.29
CA ARG A 42 0.03 10.29 -3.90
C ARG A 42 0.00 11.51 -4.81
N ASN A 43 1.15 11.88 -5.36
CA ASN A 43 1.38 12.98 -6.31
C ASN A 43 2.67 12.70 -7.10
N ASP A 44 2.99 13.53 -8.10
CA ASP A 44 4.12 13.28 -9.01
C ASP A 44 5.49 13.24 -8.32
N LYS A 45 5.62 13.94 -7.18
CA LYS A 45 6.85 14.02 -6.38
C LYS A 45 6.97 12.89 -5.34
N ASP A 46 5.92 12.09 -5.16
CA ASP A 46 5.90 10.98 -4.21
C ASP A 46 6.66 9.76 -4.73
N GLU A 47 7.11 8.89 -3.84
CA GLU A 47 7.82 7.65 -4.17
C GLU A 47 6.85 6.46 -4.21
N LYS A 48 7.10 5.47 -5.09
CA LYS A 48 6.32 4.22 -5.11
C LYS A 48 6.87 3.28 -4.05
N VAL A 49 5.99 2.60 -3.31
CA VAL A 49 6.39 1.59 -2.31
C VAL A 49 7.27 0.50 -2.93
N THR A 50 6.94 0.04 -4.14
CA THR A 50 7.75 -0.97 -4.84
C THR A 50 9.16 -0.48 -5.16
N ASP A 51 9.32 0.80 -5.52
CA ASP A 51 10.65 1.36 -5.80
C ASP A 51 11.45 1.50 -4.50
N LEU A 52 10.80 1.87 -3.38
CA LEU A 52 11.42 1.88 -2.06
C LEU A 52 11.87 0.48 -1.62
N LEU A 53 11.09 -0.57 -1.93
CA LEU A 53 11.47 -1.96 -1.63
C LEU A 53 12.73 -2.37 -2.40
N TYR A 54 12.83 -2.03 -3.69
CA TYR A 54 14.06 -2.26 -4.46
C TYR A 54 15.26 -1.49 -3.88
N GLN A 55 15.08 -0.21 -3.55
CA GLN A 55 16.14 0.58 -2.91
C GLN A 55 16.58 -0.01 -1.57
N CYS A 56 15.63 -0.52 -0.78
CA CYS A 56 15.92 -1.18 0.50
C CYS A 56 16.75 -2.45 0.29
N TYR A 57 16.38 -3.27 -0.71
CA TYR A 57 17.15 -4.47 -1.09
C TYR A 57 18.57 -4.11 -1.58
N ASP A 58 18.70 -3.11 -2.46
CA ASP A 58 20.00 -2.70 -2.99
C ASP A 58 20.92 -2.18 -1.88
N ALA A 59 20.38 -1.39 -0.94
CA ALA A 59 21.14 -0.92 0.22
C ALA A 59 21.59 -2.10 1.12
N ALA A 60 20.67 -3.00 1.46
CA ALA A 60 20.97 -4.16 2.30
C ALA A 60 22.00 -5.10 1.65
N SER A 61 21.84 -5.42 0.36
CA SER A 61 22.75 -6.32 -0.38
C SER A 61 24.17 -5.77 -0.50
N GLN A 62 24.35 -4.45 -0.40
CA GLN A 62 25.66 -3.77 -0.42
C GLN A 62 26.23 -3.49 0.98
N GLY A 63 25.59 -4.00 2.04
CA GLY A 63 25.99 -3.73 3.42
C GLY A 63 25.80 -2.26 3.85
N LYS A 64 24.99 -1.48 3.12
CA LYS A 64 24.65 -0.09 3.44
C LYS A 64 23.46 -0.04 4.39
N SER A 65 23.31 1.09 5.08
CA SER A 65 22.15 1.33 5.93
C SER A 65 20.88 1.46 5.10
N TYR A 66 19.90 0.60 5.37
CA TYR A 66 18.59 0.58 4.70
C TYR A 66 17.43 1.01 5.62
N LYS A 67 17.67 1.15 6.93
CA LYS A 67 16.64 1.40 7.95
C LYS A 67 15.72 2.58 7.60
N ARG A 68 16.30 3.71 7.18
CA ARG A 68 15.50 4.89 6.77
C ARG A 68 14.60 4.65 5.56
N ILE A 69 14.99 3.78 4.64
CA ILE A 69 14.18 3.43 3.46
C ILE A 69 13.02 2.52 3.91
N LEU A 70 13.33 1.55 4.78
CA LEU A 70 12.33 0.67 5.38
C LEU A 70 11.31 1.44 6.23
N ASP A 71 11.76 2.43 7.00
CA ASP A 71 10.88 3.28 7.80
C ASP A 71 9.90 4.07 6.92
N LYS A 72 10.32 4.60 5.75
CA LYS A 72 9.40 5.24 4.79
C LYS A 72 8.31 4.28 4.30
N ILE A 73 8.63 3.00 4.13
CA ILE A 73 7.65 1.98 3.74
C ILE A 73 6.69 1.74 4.90
N ARG A 74 7.20 1.60 6.14
CA ARG A 74 6.38 1.45 7.35
C ARG A 74 5.39 2.60 7.51
N GLU A 75 5.90 3.83 7.49
CA GLU A 75 5.10 5.06 7.59
C GLU A 75 3.97 5.10 6.55
N ARG A 76 4.23 4.65 5.31
CA ARG A 76 3.20 4.58 4.27
C ARG A 76 2.02 3.69 4.66
N TYR A 77 2.29 2.54 5.26
CA TYR A 77 1.23 1.62 5.66
C TYR A 77 0.53 2.11 6.93
N GLU A 78 1.26 2.64 7.90
CA GLU A 78 0.72 3.24 9.13
C GLU A 78 -0.23 4.40 8.81
N GLU A 79 0.17 5.34 7.95
CA GLU A 79 -0.69 6.44 7.49
C GLU A 79 -2.04 5.95 6.91
N ILE A 80 -2.01 4.82 6.18
CA ILE A 80 -3.22 4.23 5.58
C ILE A 80 -4.07 3.53 6.64
N ILE A 81 -3.45 2.77 7.54
CA ILE A 81 -4.12 2.08 8.66
C ILE A 81 -4.83 3.09 9.54
N ASP A 82 -4.12 4.13 9.95
CA ASP A 82 -4.65 5.20 10.82
C ASP A 82 -5.77 5.98 10.14
N GLY A 83 -5.56 6.40 8.89
CA GLY A 83 -6.57 7.16 8.14
C GLY A 83 -7.84 6.37 7.81
N LEU A 84 -7.78 5.04 7.91
CA LEU A 84 -8.92 4.13 7.78
C LEU A 84 -9.46 3.66 9.15
N HIS A 85 -8.80 4.00 10.26
CA HIS A 85 -9.11 3.55 11.61
C HIS A 85 -9.17 2.01 11.71
N LEU A 86 -8.20 1.33 11.10
CA LEU A 86 -8.13 -0.13 11.12
C LEU A 86 -7.38 -0.60 12.37
N ASN A 87 -7.87 -1.67 12.99
CA ASN A 87 -7.15 -2.38 14.04
C ASN A 87 -6.22 -3.43 13.41
N VAL A 88 -5.12 -2.97 12.81
CA VAL A 88 -4.10 -3.81 12.16
C VAL A 88 -2.74 -3.37 12.67
N ASN A 89 -1.92 -4.32 13.13
CA ASN A 89 -0.54 -4.10 13.55
C ASN A 89 0.39 -4.76 12.52
N LEU A 90 1.41 -4.04 12.07
CA LEU A 90 2.41 -4.52 11.11
C LEU A 90 3.83 -4.60 11.69
N ASP A 91 4.01 -4.41 13.00
CA ASP A 91 5.34 -4.30 13.63
C ASP A 91 6.23 -5.49 13.31
N HIS A 92 5.65 -6.70 13.34
CA HIS A 92 6.34 -7.95 13.01
C HIS A 92 6.93 -7.96 11.59
N GLU A 93 6.30 -7.27 10.64
CA GLU A 93 6.73 -7.28 9.23
C GLU A 93 7.91 -6.34 8.97
N PHE A 94 8.32 -5.57 9.98
CA PHE A 94 9.44 -4.65 9.90
C PHE A 94 10.52 -4.91 10.98
N GLN A 95 10.60 -6.14 11.49
CA GLN A 95 11.65 -6.60 12.41
C GLN A 95 12.90 -7.10 11.68
#